data_AF-A0A536GN09-F1
#
_entry.id   AF-A0A536GN09-F1
#
_cell.length_a   1.000
_cell.length_b   1.000
_cell.length_c   1.000
_cell.angle_alpha   90.00
_cell.angle_beta   90.00
_cell.angle_gamma   90.00
#
_symmetry.space_group_name_H-M   'P 1'
#
loop_
_entity.id
_entity.type
_entity.pdbx_description
1 polymer ?
#
loop_
_entity_poly.entity_id
_entity_poly.type
_entity_poly.pdbx_seq_one_letter_code
_entity_poly.pdbx_strand_id
1 'polypeptide(L)'
;MADTTSPGQNPFEAWTKLFENTLKGYAATHTTDGQAQESGKDPWITIIDQLWQINPYSKLLPLDPAETARAFQQMWIDAMHNPARAWANYSDFVQQYTQVMASTTLKLWGQDASTVVEPEKGDKRFSSPDWQQNAIFDVIKQSYLLAATALLKSASEIEKLDEKQQRKLTFYLRQFLDAISPSNLAFTNPQVIHETVQTGGQNLVKGMEHLLRDIKAGQIKMTDTDAFAPGRNLALTPGQVIYRNTLIELIQYAPTTEKVYAIPLLFIPPWINKYYVLDMQPHNSLIKFLVDNGFTVFVISWKNPDASMEEATERTRSNQGDYRLTKGQPCWLLHRRDAALYGAALSRGQRG
;
A
#
# COMPACT_ATOMS: atom_id res chain seq x y z
N MET A 1 -32.04 37.04 51.93
CA MET A 1 -30.99 37.96 51.46
C MET A 1 -29.66 37.33 51.81
N ALA A 2 -28.77 36.93 50.92
CA ALA A 2 -28.66 36.99 49.46
C ALA A 2 -27.88 35.70 49.06
N ASP A 3 -28.45 34.86 48.20
CA ASP A 3 -28.25 34.82 46.75
C ASP A 3 -26.83 34.38 46.33
N THR A 4 -26.70 33.06 46.15
CA THR A 4 -25.54 32.39 45.54
C THR A 4 -25.76 32.28 44.04
N THR A 5 -25.43 33.34 43.30
CA THR A 5 -25.32 33.29 41.84
C THR A 5 -24.13 34.13 41.40
N SER A 6 -23.01 33.47 41.08
CA SER A 6 -22.03 34.02 40.14
C SER A 6 -22.23 33.29 38.81
N PRO A 7 -22.52 33.98 37.70
CA PRO A 7 -23.01 33.34 36.47
C PRO A 7 -21.88 32.63 35.72
N GLY A 8 -22.28 31.58 34.98
CA GLY A 8 -21.40 30.66 34.27
C GLY A 8 -20.34 31.33 33.39
N GLN A 9 -19.08 31.02 33.67
CA GLN A 9 -18.06 31.06 32.64
C GLN A 9 -18.39 29.97 31.64
N ASN A 10 -18.70 30.37 30.41
CA ASN A 10 -18.84 29.42 29.31
C ASN A 10 -17.53 28.62 29.23
N PRO A 11 -17.55 27.28 29.29
CA PRO A 11 -16.32 26.47 29.20
C PRO A 11 -15.53 26.78 27.92
N PHE A 12 -16.21 27.29 26.88
CA PHE A 12 -15.59 27.81 25.67
C PHE A 12 -14.75 29.07 25.89
N GLU A 13 -15.13 29.97 26.81
CA GLU A 13 -14.41 31.21 27.15
C GLU A 13 -13.14 30.95 27.98
N ALA A 14 -13.20 29.97 28.88
CA ALA A 14 -12.03 29.51 29.63
C ALA A 14 -11.02 28.83 28.69
N TRP A 15 -11.54 28.07 27.72
CA TRP A 15 -10.74 27.39 26.70
C TRP A 15 -10.10 28.38 25.70
N THR A 16 -10.82 29.40 25.24
CA THR A 16 -10.26 30.46 24.37
C THR A 16 -9.22 31.32 25.08
N LYS A 17 -9.37 31.63 26.37
CA LYS A 17 -8.33 32.37 27.14
C LYS A 17 -7.06 31.57 27.34
N LEU A 18 -7.20 30.27 27.62
CA LEU A 18 -6.05 29.37 27.72
C LEU A 18 -5.33 29.32 26.36
N PHE A 19 -6.11 29.23 25.27
CA PHE A 19 -5.63 29.18 23.90
C PHE A 19 -4.93 30.46 23.42
N GLU A 20 -5.49 31.64 23.69
CA GLU A 20 -4.87 32.93 23.36
C GLU A 20 -3.52 33.11 24.07
N ASN A 21 -3.41 32.64 25.31
CA ASN A 21 -2.15 32.70 26.06
C ASN A 21 -1.11 31.73 25.51
N THR A 22 -1.52 30.52 25.09
CA THR A 22 -0.63 29.55 24.45
C THR A 22 -0.14 30.03 23.07
N LEU A 23 -1.02 30.64 22.27
CA LEU A 23 -0.65 31.23 20.98
C LEU A 23 0.23 32.48 21.11
N LYS A 24 0.00 33.32 22.13
CA LYS A 24 0.91 34.44 22.43
C LYS A 24 2.32 33.96 22.80
N GLY A 25 2.42 32.83 23.50
CA GLY A 25 3.70 32.16 23.76
C GLY A 25 4.40 31.70 22.47
N TYR A 26 3.63 31.20 21.50
CA TYR A 26 4.11 30.77 20.17
C TYR A 26 4.54 31.95 19.27
N ALA A 27 3.83 33.08 19.34
CA ALA A 27 4.19 34.29 18.59
C ALA A 27 5.44 34.99 19.16
N ALA A 28 5.63 34.95 20.48
CA ALA A 28 6.77 35.59 21.15
C ALA A 28 8.13 34.92 20.84
N THR A 29 8.12 33.63 20.47
CA THR A 29 9.32 32.91 20.00
C THR A 29 9.74 33.26 18.57
N HIS A 30 9.01 34.14 17.87
CA HIS A 30 9.27 34.51 16.48
C HIS A 30 9.56 35.99 16.23
N THR A 31 9.98 36.75 17.25
CA THR A 31 10.45 38.14 17.05
C THR A 31 11.80 38.39 17.70
N THR A 32 12.89 37.95 17.07
CA THR A 32 14.15 38.72 17.06
C THR A 32 15.03 38.28 15.87
N ASP A 33 15.27 39.23 14.97
CA ASP A 33 16.39 39.38 14.04
C ASP A 33 16.88 38.18 13.20
N GLY A 34 16.34 38.10 11.98
CA GLY A 34 17.15 38.34 10.78
C GLY A 34 18.27 37.35 10.43
N GLN A 35 17.93 36.11 10.08
CA GLN A 35 18.58 35.39 8.97
C GLN A 35 17.59 34.43 8.32
N ALA A 36 17.32 34.64 7.03
CA ALA A 36 16.56 33.72 6.20
C ALA A 36 17.41 32.47 5.94
N GLN A 37 17.03 31.35 6.54
CA GLN A 37 17.57 30.05 6.16
C GLN A 37 16.43 29.02 6.05
N GLU A 38 16.18 28.61 4.81
CA GLU A 38 15.23 27.58 4.41
C GLU A 38 15.59 26.22 5.04
N SER A 39 14.94 25.87 6.15
CA SER A 39 14.58 24.49 6.53
C SER A 39 13.66 24.51 7.75
N GLY A 40 12.41 24.94 7.56
CA GLY A 40 11.40 25.02 8.61
C GLY A 40 10.82 23.65 8.96
N LYS A 41 11.56 22.79 9.65
CA LYS A 41 10.98 21.63 10.34
C LYS A 41 10.72 21.99 11.80
N ASP A 42 9.45 21.90 12.21
CA ASP A 42 8.99 22.06 13.58
C ASP A 42 9.87 21.23 14.56
N PRO A 43 10.38 21.82 15.66
CA PRO A 43 11.24 21.14 16.62
C PRO A 43 10.65 19.83 17.16
N TRP A 44 9.34 19.75 17.37
CA TRP A 44 8.68 18.53 17.87
C TRP A 44 8.61 17.43 16.82
N ILE A 45 8.37 17.81 15.56
CA ILE A 45 8.36 16.87 14.43
C ILE A 45 9.75 16.27 14.21
N THR A 46 10.79 17.08 14.40
CA THR A 46 12.19 16.61 14.30
C THR A 46 12.52 15.57 15.37
N ILE A 47 12.02 15.74 16.60
CA ILE A 47 12.19 14.76 17.69
C ILE A 47 11.46 13.45 17.37
N ILE A 48 10.23 13.53 16.87
CA ILE A 48 9.45 12.35 16.46
C ILE A 48 10.17 11.58 15.34
N ASP A 49 10.67 12.30 14.33
CA ASP A 49 11.46 11.73 13.24
C ASP A 49 12.70 11.01 13.77
N GLN A 50 13.47 11.64 14.66
CA GLN A 50 14.66 11.04 15.24
C GLN A 50 14.34 9.77 16.03
N LEU A 51 13.33 9.80 16.90
CA LEU A 51 12.91 8.63 17.67
C LEU A 51 12.41 7.49 16.77
N TRP A 52 11.71 7.82 15.68
CA TRP A 52 11.28 6.83 14.69
C TRP A 52 12.47 6.21 13.98
N GLN A 53 13.45 6.99 13.52
CA GLN A 53 14.63 6.45 12.82
C GLN A 53 15.48 5.52 13.69
N ILE A 54 15.46 5.69 15.01
CA ILE A 54 16.14 4.80 15.97
C ILE A 54 15.35 3.51 16.20
N ASN A 55 14.04 3.51 15.93
CA ASN A 55 13.19 2.34 16.09
C ASN A 55 13.51 1.28 15.00
N PRO A 56 13.83 0.02 15.37
CA PRO A 56 14.09 -1.06 14.40
C PRO A 56 12.90 -1.34 13.45
N TYR A 57 11.69 -0.95 13.82
CA TYR A 57 10.48 -1.09 13.00
C TYR A 57 10.34 -0.02 11.90
N SER A 58 11.11 1.07 11.95
CA SER A 58 11.00 2.18 10.98
C SER A 58 11.30 1.78 9.54
N LYS A 59 12.12 0.76 9.34
CA LYS A 59 12.43 0.19 8.03
C LYS A 59 11.37 -0.78 7.51
N LEU A 60 10.55 -1.33 8.42
CA LEU A 60 9.56 -2.36 8.11
C LEU A 60 8.16 -1.78 7.92
N LEU A 61 7.80 -0.77 8.72
CA LEU A 61 6.49 -0.15 8.66
C LEU A 61 6.52 1.04 7.71
N PRO A 62 5.62 1.12 6.71
CA PRO A 62 5.60 2.24 5.76
C PRO A 62 5.13 3.56 6.37
N LEU A 63 5.03 3.68 7.70
CA LEU A 63 4.50 4.84 8.40
C LEU A 63 5.49 6.01 8.39
N ASP A 64 4.96 7.21 8.16
CA ASP A 64 5.66 8.48 8.39
C ASP A 64 5.02 9.19 9.60
N PRO A 65 5.60 9.04 10.81
CA PRO A 65 5.03 9.61 12.02
C PRO A 65 4.99 11.14 12.01
N ALA A 66 5.95 11.80 11.34
CA ALA A 66 5.97 13.24 11.21
C ALA A 66 4.80 13.74 10.36
N GLU A 67 4.56 13.12 9.22
CA GLU A 67 3.42 13.51 8.37
C GLU A 67 2.08 13.14 9.00
N THR A 68 2.03 12.04 9.75
CA THR A 68 0.86 11.67 10.57
C THR A 68 0.60 12.72 11.66
N ALA A 69 1.62 13.16 12.37
CA ALA A 69 1.50 14.22 13.38
C ALA A 69 1.01 15.53 12.75
N ARG A 70 1.55 15.91 11.58
CA ARG A 70 1.08 17.10 10.84
C ARG A 70 -0.38 16.97 10.40
N ALA A 71 -0.81 15.78 10.01
CA ALA A 71 -2.21 15.53 9.67
C ALA A 71 -3.15 15.82 10.85
N PHE A 72 -2.82 15.31 12.04
CA PHE A 72 -3.59 15.62 13.26
C PHE A 72 -3.49 17.09 13.67
N GLN A 73 -2.31 17.71 13.54
CA GLN A 73 -2.12 19.13 13.80
C GLN A 73 -3.03 19.99 12.91
N GLN A 74 -3.14 19.66 11.62
CA GLN A 74 -4.02 20.35 10.68
C GLN A 74 -5.49 20.23 11.07
N MET A 75 -5.94 19.04 11.46
CA MET A 75 -7.30 18.82 11.96
C MET A 75 -7.57 19.64 13.23
N TRP A 76 -6.60 19.69 14.15
CA TRP A 76 -6.72 20.47 15.37
C TRP A 76 -6.78 21.98 15.09
N ILE A 77 -5.91 22.49 14.20
CA ILE A 77 -5.95 23.88 13.73
C ILE A 77 -7.30 24.21 13.12
N ASP A 78 -7.83 23.35 12.25
CA ASP A 78 -9.15 23.56 11.64
C ASP A 78 -10.27 23.62 12.70
N ALA A 79 -10.24 22.70 13.67
CA ALA A 79 -11.24 22.66 14.73
C ALA A 79 -11.29 23.96 15.55
N MET A 80 -10.15 24.63 15.75
CA MET A 80 -10.07 25.90 16.47
C MET A 80 -10.54 27.10 15.64
N HIS A 81 -10.27 27.07 14.33
CA HIS A 81 -10.75 28.12 13.42
C HIS A 81 -12.25 27.95 13.12
N ASN A 82 -12.77 26.73 13.17
CA ASN A 82 -14.14 26.37 12.82
C ASN A 82 -14.85 25.61 13.96
N PRO A 83 -15.00 26.21 15.16
CA PRO A 83 -15.46 25.52 16.35
C PRO A 83 -16.90 25.00 16.26
N ALA A 84 -17.77 25.68 15.51
CA ALA A 84 -19.14 25.22 15.30
C ALA A 84 -19.18 23.91 14.49
N ARG A 85 -18.34 23.78 13.45
CA ARG A 85 -18.21 22.55 12.67
C ARG A 85 -17.57 21.44 13.49
N ALA A 86 -16.50 21.75 14.23
CA ALA A 86 -15.87 20.79 15.13
C ALA A 86 -16.85 20.23 16.16
N TRP A 87 -17.67 21.10 16.76
CA TRP A 87 -18.72 20.70 17.69
C TRP A 87 -19.80 19.84 17.00
N ALA A 88 -20.23 20.22 15.80
CA ALA A 88 -21.19 19.43 15.03
C ALA A 88 -20.66 18.01 14.76
N ASN A 89 -19.43 17.88 14.26
CA ASN A 89 -18.79 16.58 14.01
C ASN A 89 -18.60 15.76 15.29
N TYR A 90 -18.22 16.40 16.40
CA TYR A 90 -18.14 15.74 17.70
C TYR A 90 -19.50 15.25 18.19
N SER A 91 -20.54 16.07 18.08
CA SER A 91 -21.89 15.72 18.52
C SER A 91 -22.49 14.58 17.69
N ASP A 92 -22.26 14.57 16.37
CA ASP A 92 -22.62 13.49 15.45
C ASP A 92 -21.93 12.17 15.84
N PHE A 93 -20.61 12.23 16.13
CA PHE A 93 -19.87 11.08 16.64
C PHE A 93 -20.44 10.56 17.96
N VAL A 94 -20.69 11.42 18.95
CA VAL A 94 -21.22 11.00 20.26
C VAL A 94 -22.62 10.39 20.11
N GLN A 95 -23.46 10.95 19.25
CA GLN A 95 -24.79 10.42 18.98
C GLN A 95 -24.71 9.00 18.38
N GLN A 96 -23.91 8.82 17.33
CA GLN A 96 -23.73 7.51 16.70
C GLN A 96 -23.06 6.51 17.64
N TYR A 97 -22.09 6.94 18.45
CA TYR A 97 -21.44 6.09 19.44
C TYR A 97 -22.42 5.63 20.53
N THR A 98 -23.32 6.52 20.95
CA THR A 98 -24.41 6.17 21.90
C THR A 98 -25.33 5.11 21.30
N GLN A 99 -25.64 5.19 19.99
CA GLN A 99 -26.42 4.16 19.30
C GLN A 99 -25.69 2.82 19.24
N VAL A 100 -24.36 2.82 19.04
CA VAL A 100 -23.53 1.60 19.08
C VAL A 100 -23.58 0.96 20.47
N MET A 101 -23.46 1.75 21.54
CA MET A 101 -23.55 1.25 22.90
C MET A 101 -24.96 0.72 23.23
N ALA A 102 -26.01 1.41 22.76
CA ALA A 102 -27.39 0.96 22.93
C ALA A 102 -27.66 -0.35 22.20
N SER A 103 -27.24 -0.48 20.93
CA SER A 103 -27.40 -1.72 20.15
C SER A 103 -26.59 -2.87 20.74
N THR A 104 -25.38 -2.61 21.25
CA THR A 104 -24.56 -3.60 21.95
C THR A 104 -25.24 -4.08 23.24
N THR A 105 -25.85 -3.16 24.01
CA THR A 105 -26.59 -3.51 25.24
C THR A 105 -27.77 -4.42 24.92
N LEU A 106 -28.53 -4.12 23.85
CA LEU A 106 -29.62 -4.97 23.38
C LEU A 106 -29.13 -6.37 22.97
N LYS A 107 -28.03 -6.46 22.22
CA LYS A 107 -27.40 -7.74 21.84
C LYS A 107 -26.97 -8.56 23.06
N LEU A 108 -26.38 -7.92 24.07
CA LEU A 108 -25.99 -8.57 25.31
C LEU A 108 -27.19 -9.10 26.12
N TRP A 109 -28.36 -8.47 25.99
CA TRP A 109 -29.63 -8.95 26.55
C TRP A 109 -30.35 -9.97 25.67
N GLY A 110 -29.70 -10.47 24.62
CA GLY A 110 -30.25 -11.48 23.72
C GLY A 110 -31.31 -10.96 22.76
N GLN A 111 -31.40 -9.63 22.56
CA GLN A 111 -32.27 -9.03 21.55
C GLN A 111 -31.50 -8.77 20.25
N ASP A 112 -32.21 -8.91 19.13
CA ASP A 112 -31.69 -8.49 17.84
C ASP A 112 -31.62 -6.95 17.78
N ALA A 113 -30.47 -6.43 17.39
CA ALA A 113 -30.27 -5.01 17.16
C ALA A 113 -29.53 -4.79 15.84
N SER A 114 -29.93 -3.77 15.10
CA SER A 114 -29.28 -3.39 13.85
C SER A 114 -27.85 -2.90 14.10
N THR A 115 -26.94 -3.23 13.19
CA THR A 115 -25.62 -2.62 13.14
C THR A 115 -25.76 -1.14 12.81
N VAL A 116 -25.02 -0.27 13.52
CA VAL A 116 -25.04 1.18 13.29
C VAL A 116 -24.11 1.56 12.15
N VAL A 117 -22.93 0.93 12.09
CA VAL A 117 -21.92 1.18 11.05
C VAL A 117 -21.42 -0.15 10.49
N GLU A 118 -21.48 -0.27 9.16
CA GLU A 118 -20.95 -1.41 8.42
C GLU A 118 -19.59 -1.06 7.79
N PRO A 119 -18.68 -2.04 7.66
CA PRO A 119 -17.41 -1.82 6.99
C PRO A 119 -17.62 -1.49 5.49
N GLU A 120 -16.65 -0.79 4.90
CA GLU A 120 -16.70 -0.50 3.47
C GLU A 120 -16.79 -1.78 2.62
N LYS A 121 -17.48 -1.69 1.48
CA LYS A 121 -17.63 -2.84 0.58
C LYS A 121 -16.25 -3.36 0.16
N GLY A 122 -15.97 -4.61 0.50
CA GLY A 122 -14.71 -5.28 0.17
C GLY A 122 -13.64 -5.22 1.27
N ASP A 123 -13.91 -4.59 2.42
CA ASP A 123 -13.01 -4.65 3.57
C ASP A 123 -12.99 -6.06 4.19
N LYS A 124 -11.92 -6.81 3.88
CA LYS A 124 -11.72 -8.19 4.35
C LYS A 124 -11.29 -8.30 5.81
N ARG A 125 -10.89 -7.19 6.46
CA ARG A 125 -10.40 -7.19 7.85
C ARG A 125 -11.43 -7.73 8.85
N PHE A 126 -12.70 -7.46 8.56
CA PHE A 126 -13.84 -7.83 9.41
C PHE A 126 -14.66 -9.01 8.85
N SER A 127 -14.02 -9.89 8.07
CA SER A 127 -14.70 -11.01 7.38
C SER A 127 -15.05 -12.21 8.27
N SER A 128 -14.38 -12.38 9.41
CA SER A 128 -14.71 -13.46 10.36
C SER A 128 -16.13 -13.28 10.93
N PRO A 129 -16.94 -14.35 11.04
CA PRO A 129 -18.27 -14.28 11.65
C PRO A 129 -18.26 -13.72 13.09
N ASP A 130 -17.18 -13.95 13.84
CA ASP A 130 -17.04 -13.49 15.23
C ASP A 130 -17.15 -11.97 15.36
N TRP A 131 -16.76 -11.22 14.32
CA TRP A 131 -16.88 -9.76 14.29
C TRP A 131 -18.32 -9.26 14.27
N GLN A 132 -19.30 -10.12 13.98
CA GLN A 132 -20.73 -9.79 13.97
C GLN A 132 -21.50 -10.56 15.05
N GLN A 133 -21.15 -11.83 15.27
CA GLN A 133 -21.89 -12.72 16.18
C GLN A 133 -21.56 -12.46 17.65
N ASN A 134 -20.34 -12.02 17.97
CA ASN A 134 -19.94 -11.74 19.33
C ASN A 134 -20.09 -10.25 19.64
N ALA A 135 -20.92 -9.92 20.63
CA ALA A 135 -21.20 -8.53 21.00
C ALA A 135 -19.95 -7.71 21.38
N ILE A 136 -18.91 -8.34 21.95
CA ILE A 136 -17.66 -7.67 22.33
C ILE A 136 -16.85 -7.31 21.07
N PHE A 137 -16.68 -8.25 20.15
CA PHE A 137 -15.95 -7.98 18.90
C PHE A 137 -16.74 -7.03 17.99
N ASP A 138 -18.07 -7.13 17.99
CA ASP A 138 -18.93 -6.24 17.24
C ASP A 138 -18.84 -4.79 17.74
N VAL A 139 -18.86 -4.55 19.06
CA VAL A 139 -18.71 -3.19 19.60
C VAL A 139 -17.32 -2.61 19.35
N ILE A 140 -16.25 -3.42 19.44
CA ILE A 140 -14.89 -2.99 19.11
C ILE A 140 -14.80 -2.57 17.62
N LYS A 141 -15.32 -3.41 16.72
CA LYS A 141 -15.37 -3.13 15.28
C LYS A 141 -16.17 -1.85 15.00
N GLN A 142 -17.40 -1.76 15.50
CA GLN A 142 -18.27 -0.60 15.24
C GLN A 142 -17.67 0.70 15.80
N SER A 143 -17.06 0.65 16.99
CA SER A 143 -16.39 1.81 17.59
C SER A 143 -15.21 2.30 16.73
N TYR A 144 -14.40 1.36 16.23
CA TYR A 144 -13.30 1.67 15.32
C TYR A 144 -13.79 2.27 14.00
N LEU A 145 -14.76 1.63 13.34
CA LEU A 145 -15.31 2.11 12.06
C LEU A 145 -15.89 3.51 12.22
N LEU A 146 -16.67 3.75 13.28
CA LEU A 146 -17.24 5.05 13.56
C LEU A 146 -16.15 6.12 13.76
N ALA A 147 -15.14 5.84 14.57
CA ALA A 147 -14.04 6.77 14.81
C ALA A 147 -13.25 7.06 13.52
N ALA A 148 -12.95 6.03 12.74
CA ALA A 148 -12.24 6.15 11.46
C ALA A 148 -13.05 7.01 10.46
N THR A 149 -14.34 6.73 10.28
CA THR A 149 -15.22 7.49 9.40
C THR A 149 -15.37 8.94 9.86
N ALA A 150 -15.55 9.18 11.16
CA ALA A 150 -15.69 10.54 11.71
C ALA A 150 -14.40 11.37 11.52
N LEU A 151 -13.23 10.77 11.75
CA LEU A 151 -11.95 11.44 11.53
C LEU A 151 -11.70 11.75 10.05
N LEU A 152 -11.96 10.79 9.15
CA LEU A 152 -11.81 11.00 7.71
C LEU A 152 -12.80 12.02 7.16
N LYS A 153 -14.05 12.02 7.65
CA LYS A 153 -15.05 13.04 7.32
C LYS A 153 -14.56 14.42 7.75
N SER A 154 -14.14 14.56 9.00
CA SER A 154 -13.61 15.83 9.53
C SER A 154 -12.42 16.34 8.73
N ALA A 155 -11.52 15.44 8.32
CA ALA A 155 -10.39 15.78 7.46
C ALA A 155 -10.83 16.21 6.05
N SER A 156 -11.89 15.62 5.50
CA SER A 156 -12.43 15.96 4.17
C SER A 156 -13.12 17.32 4.09
N GLU A 157 -13.59 17.83 5.23
CA GLU A 157 -14.32 19.10 5.36
C GLU A 157 -13.38 20.29 5.64
N ILE A 158 -12.07 20.07 5.80
CA ILE A 158 -11.11 21.15 6.02
C ILE A 158 -11.06 22.03 4.78
N GLU A 159 -11.38 23.30 4.97
CA GLU A 159 -11.37 24.29 3.91
C GLU A 159 -9.96 24.83 3.66
N LYS A 160 -9.74 25.42 2.47
CA LYS A 160 -8.49 26.09 2.08
C LYS A 160 -7.26 25.19 1.93
N LEU A 161 -7.44 23.88 1.86
CA LEU A 161 -6.39 22.96 1.40
C LEU A 161 -6.44 22.80 -0.11
N ASP A 162 -5.27 22.82 -0.75
CA ASP A 162 -5.19 22.42 -2.16
C ASP A 162 -5.46 20.90 -2.32
N GLU A 163 -5.75 20.46 -3.54
CA GLU A 163 -6.09 19.05 -3.81
C GLU A 163 -4.96 18.08 -3.38
N LYS A 164 -3.70 18.52 -3.46
CA LYS A 164 -2.54 17.71 -3.12
C LYS A 164 -2.40 17.56 -1.60
N GLN A 165 -2.59 18.65 -0.85
CA GLN A 165 -2.61 18.70 0.60
C GLN A 165 -3.76 17.87 1.15
N GLN A 166 -4.96 17.99 0.56
CA GLN A 166 -6.13 17.21 0.93
C GLN A 166 -5.90 15.70 0.76
N ARG A 167 -5.32 15.29 -0.38
CA ARG A 167 -4.93 13.89 -0.64
C ARG A 167 -3.88 13.42 0.35
N LYS A 168 -2.86 14.24 0.64
CA LYS A 168 -1.78 13.93 1.57
C LYS A 168 -2.31 13.73 3.00
N LEU A 169 -3.15 14.65 3.47
CA LEU A 169 -3.82 14.57 4.77
C LEU A 169 -4.62 13.26 4.89
N THR A 170 -5.49 13.00 3.91
CA THR A 170 -6.34 11.81 3.89
C THR A 170 -5.49 10.52 3.84
N PHE A 171 -4.40 10.52 3.07
CA PHE A 171 -3.50 9.38 2.96
C PHE A 171 -2.87 9.02 4.30
N TYR A 172 -2.25 9.97 5.00
CA TYR A 172 -1.59 9.69 6.28
C TYR A 172 -2.57 9.37 7.40
N LEU A 173 -3.76 10.00 7.41
CA LEU A 173 -4.81 9.62 8.36
C LEU A 173 -5.29 8.18 8.14
N ARG A 174 -5.55 7.78 6.88
CA ARG A 174 -5.90 6.39 6.56
C ARG A 174 -4.80 5.44 7.00
N GLN A 175 -3.54 5.78 6.72
CA GLN A 175 -2.41 4.94 7.11
C GLN A 175 -2.31 4.74 8.62
N PHE A 176 -2.53 5.80 9.41
CA PHE A 176 -2.60 5.71 10.86
C PHE A 176 -3.78 4.87 11.33
N LEU A 177 -4.98 5.13 10.81
CA LEU A 177 -6.20 4.40 11.13
C LEU A 177 -6.10 2.92 10.77
N ASP A 178 -5.46 2.60 9.66
CA ASP A 178 -5.20 1.23 9.25
C ASP A 178 -4.22 0.56 10.21
N ALA A 179 -3.17 1.25 10.65
CA ALA A 179 -2.20 0.71 11.60
C ALA A 179 -2.83 0.36 12.96
N ILE A 180 -3.73 1.21 13.47
CA ILE A 180 -4.41 0.99 14.76
C ILE A 180 -5.69 0.14 14.66
N SER A 181 -5.99 -0.42 13.48
CA SER A 181 -7.17 -1.26 13.29
C SER A 181 -7.18 -2.41 14.29
N PRO A 182 -8.33 -2.73 14.92
CA PRO A 182 -8.43 -3.85 15.86
C PRO A 182 -8.16 -5.21 15.18
N SER A 183 -8.25 -5.30 13.86
CA SER A 183 -7.83 -6.49 13.11
C SER A 183 -6.32 -6.76 13.17
N ASN A 184 -5.50 -5.74 13.45
CA ASN A 184 -4.04 -5.84 13.42
C ASN A 184 -3.46 -6.16 14.81
N LEU A 185 -4.24 -6.00 15.87
CA LEU A 185 -3.80 -6.23 17.24
C LEU A 185 -4.22 -7.63 17.69
N ALA A 186 -3.24 -8.43 18.12
CA ALA A 186 -3.45 -9.83 18.47
C ALA A 186 -4.55 -10.06 19.52
N PHE A 187 -4.69 -9.12 20.47
CA PHE A 187 -5.63 -9.22 21.59
C PHE A 187 -7.04 -8.71 21.27
N THR A 188 -7.27 -8.09 20.12
CA THR A 188 -8.61 -7.69 19.65
C THR A 188 -9.07 -8.46 18.41
N ASN A 189 -8.19 -9.26 17.80
CA ASN A 189 -8.53 -10.05 16.63
C ASN A 189 -9.07 -11.44 17.05
N PRO A 190 -10.34 -11.77 16.77
CA PRO A 190 -10.95 -13.04 17.19
C PRO A 190 -10.25 -14.26 16.58
N GLN A 191 -9.78 -14.17 15.33
CA GLN A 191 -9.09 -15.27 14.67
C GLN A 191 -7.75 -15.57 15.35
N VAL A 192 -7.02 -14.52 15.75
CA VAL A 192 -5.75 -14.68 16.48
C VAL A 192 -5.98 -15.26 17.86
N ILE A 193 -7.00 -14.78 18.57
CA ILE A 193 -7.35 -15.31 19.90
C ILE A 193 -7.73 -16.79 19.79
N HIS A 194 -8.58 -17.14 18.82
CA HIS A 194 -9.02 -18.51 18.60
C HIS A 194 -7.85 -19.45 18.29
N GLU A 195 -6.99 -19.08 17.32
CA GLU A 195 -5.79 -19.83 16.97
C GLU A 195 -4.82 -19.95 18.16
N THR A 196 -4.70 -18.90 18.98
CA THR A 196 -3.86 -18.91 20.18
C THR A 196 -4.35 -19.92 21.19
N VAL A 197 -5.66 -20.00 21.42
CA VAL A 197 -6.26 -21.00 22.31
C VAL A 197 -6.08 -22.41 21.75
N GLN A 198 -6.36 -22.61 20.46
CA GLN A 198 -6.26 -23.93 19.82
C GLN A 198 -4.84 -24.48 19.78
N THR A 199 -3.85 -23.62 19.51
CA THR A 199 -2.45 -24.02 19.39
C THR A 199 -1.67 -23.92 20.69
N GLY A 200 -2.31 -23.53 21.80
CA GLY A 200 -1.62 -23.27 23.07
C GLY A 200 -0.58 -22.14 22.97
N GLY A 201 -0.79 -21.17 22.07
CA GLY A 201 0.10 -20.02 21.85
C GLY A 201 1.23 -20.25 20.84
N GLN A 202 1.30 -21.41 20.19
CA GLN A 202 2.36 -21.71 19.22
C GLN A 202 2.33 -20.78 18.00
N ASN A 203 1.17 -20.28 17.60
CA ASN A 203 1.01 -19.28 16.54
C ASN A 203 1.77 -17.97 16.86
N LEU A 204 1.73 -17.51 18.11
CA LEU A 204 2.43 -16.29 18.54
C LEU A 204 3.94 -16.49 18.55
N VAL A 205 4.42 -17.67 18.98
CA VAL A 205 5.84 -18.04 18.95
C VAL A 205 6.35 -18.01 17.50
N LYS A 206 5.65 -18.66 16.58
CA LYS A 206 6.00 -18.65 15.15
C LYS A 206 5.96 -17.23 14.56
N GLY A 207 4.96 -16.43 14.93
CA GLY A 207 4.86 -15.03 14.52
C GLY A 207 6.06 -14.19 14.97
N MET A 208 6.54 -14.40 16.20
CA MET A 208 7.73 -13.73 16.73
C MET A 208 9.00 -14.17 16.00
N GLU A 209 9.15 -15.47 15.71
CA GLU A 209 10.27 -15.97 14.91
C GLU A 209 10.30 -15.34 13.51
N HIS A 210 9.13 -15.18 12.88
CA HIS A 210 9.00 -14.50 11.59
C HIS A 210 9.37 -13.02 11.70
N LEU A 211 8.88 -12.32 12.72
CA LEU A 211 9.20 -10.91 12.95
C LEU A 211 10.71 -10.70 13.14
N LEU A 212 11.36 -11.54 13.96
CA LEU A 212 12.80 -11.46 14.19
C LEU A 212 13.60 -11.75 12.92
N ARG A 213 13.14 -12.67 12.08
CA ARG A 213 13.73 -12.94 10.76
C ARG A 213 13.63 -11.73 9.85
N ASP A 214 12.46 -11.09 9.80
CA ASP A 214 12.21 -9.92 8.95
C ASP A 214 13.00 -8.68 9.42
N ILE A 215 13.09 -8.45 10.73
CA ILE A 215 13.95 -7.40 11.31
C ILE A 215 15.41 -7.61 10.90
N LYS A 216 15.92 -8.84 11.03
CA LYS A 216 17.31 -9.16 10.63
C LYS A 216 17.52 -8.98 9.13
N ALA A 217 16.52 -9.32 8.31
CA ALA A 217 16.57 -9.14 6.86
C ALA A 217 16.37 -7.68 6.42
N GLY A 218 15.84 -6.82 7.30
CA GLY A 218 15.51 -5.42 7.00
C GLY A 218 14.30 -5.25 6.07
N GLN A 219 13.57 -6.32 5.75
CA GLN A 219 12.40 -6.31 4.88
C GLN A 219 11.45 -7.45 5.27
N ILE A 220 10.14 -7.20 5.14
CA ILE A 220 9.11 -8.22 5.37
C ILE A 220 9.13 -9.20 4.19
N LYS A 221 9.40 -10.48 4.46
CA LYS A 221 9.35 -11.52 3.41
C LYS A 221 7.91 -12.00 3.20
N MET A 222 7.28 -11.55 2.11
CA MET A 222 5.93 -12.00 1.73
C MET A 222 5.87 -13.45 1.24
N THR A 223 6.99 -13.93 0.68
CA THR A 223 7.12 -15.25 0.10
C THR A 223 8.51 -15.79 0.41
N ASP A 224 8.61 -17.10 0.62
CA ASP A 224 9.91 -17.77 0.69
C ASP A 224 10.59 -17.71 -0.69
N THR A 225 11.55 -16.80 -0.84
CA THR A 225 12.32 -16.64 -2.08
C THR A 225 13.18 -17.85 -2.39
N ASP A 226 13.55 -18.62 -1.36
CA ASP A 226 14.42 -19.80 -1.49
C ASP A 226 13.60 -21.05 -1.87
N ALA A 227 12.28 -21.00 -1.63
CA ALA A 227 11.36 -22.03 -2.06
C ALA A 227 11.15 -22.05 -3.57
N PHE A 228 11.56 -21.04 -4.35
CA PHE A 228 11.30 -20.96 -5.80
C PHE A 228 12.60 -20.91 -6.60
N ALA A 229 12.96 -22.04 -7.20
CA ALA A 229 14.13 -22.19 -8.06
C ALA A 229 13.69 -22.50 -9.51
N PRO A 230 13.88 -21.56 -10.45
CA PRO A 230 13.68 -21.81 -11.88
C PRO A 230 14.46 -23.05 -12.34
N GLY A 231 13.81 -23.96 -13.07
CA GLY A 231 14.33 -25.25 -13.48
C GLY A 231 14.17 -26.39 -12.46
N ARG A 232 13.82 -26.11 -11.20
CA ARG A 232 13.52 -27.15 -10.18
C ARG A 232 12.04 -27.22 -9.83
N ASN A 233 11.37 -26.08 -9.66
CA ASN A 233 9.94 -26.04 -9.33
C ASN A 233 9.17 -24.87 -9.97
N LEU A 234 9.82 -24.12 -10.86
CA LEU A 234 9.25 -23.12 -11.77
C LEU A 234 9.92 -23.28 -13.14
N ALA A 235 9.29 -22.82 -14.22
CA ALA A 235 9.83 -22.92 -15.58
C ALA A 235 10.22 -24.37 -15.93
N LEU A 236 9.29 -25.29 -15.70
CA LEU A 236 9.51 -26.73 -15.86
C LEU A 236 9.21 -27.24 -17.27
N THR A 237 8.69 -26.38 -18.16
CA THR A 237 8.34 -26.82 -19.50
C THR A 237 9.63 -27.13 -20.26
N PRO A 238 9.80 -28.36 -20.79
CA PRO A 238 11.03 -28.73 -21.48
C PRO A 238 11.30 -27.80 -22.66
N GLY A 239 12.51 -27.25 -22.71
CA GLY A 239 12.94 -26.32 -23.76
C GLY A 239 14.45 -26.21 -23.82
N GLN A 240 14.96 -25.61 -24.89
CA GLN A 240 16.38 -25.43 -25.14
C GLN A 240 16.68 -24.01 -25.59
N VAL A 241 17.83 -23.47 -25.16
CA VAL A 241 18.34 -22.20 -25.66
C VAL A 241 18.94 -22.45 -27.06
N ILE A 242 18.29 -21.90 -28.08
CA ILE A 242 18.69 -22.07 -29.49
C ILE A 242 19.51 -20.89 -30.02
N TYR A 243 19.47 -19.75 -29.32
CA TYR A 243 20.26 -18.56 -29.65
C TYR A 243 20.59 -17.78 -28.37
N ARG A 244 21.81 -17.25 -28.29
CA ARG A 244 22.28 -16.43 -27.17
C ARG A 244 23.13 -15.28 -27.69
N ASN A 245 22.90 -14.08 -27.16
CA ASN A 245 23.77 -12.93 -27.35
C ASN A 245 23.96 -12.17 -26.02
N THR A 246 24.55 -10.98 -26.07
CA THR A 246 24.85 -10.17 -24.88
C THR A 246 23.61 -9.75 -24.09
N LEU A 247 22.43 -9.62 -24.73
CA LEU A 247 21.20 -9.13 -24.12
C LEU A 247 20.17 -10.23 -23.85
N ILE A 248 20.11 -11.25 -24.71
CA ILE A 248 19.03 -12.23 -24.71
C ILE A 248 19.50 -13.67 -24.88
N GLU A 249 18.68 -14.57 -24.36
CA GLU A 249 18.62 -15.97 -24.74
C GLU A 249 17.25 -16.24 -25.39
N LEU A 250 17.25 -16.85 -26.56
CA LEU A 250 16.03 -17.33 -27.20
C LEU A 250 15.83 -18.80 -26.86
N ILE A 251 14.73 -19.09 -26.19
CA ILE A 251 14.35 -20.44 -25.78
C ILE A 251 13.31 -20.96 -26.77
N GLN A 252 13.54 -22.15 -27.30
CA GLN A 252 12.53 -22.93 -28.03
C GLN A 252 12.04 -24.06 -27.12
N TYR A 253 10.73 -24.15 -26.92
CA TYR A 253 10.15 -25.23 -26.12
C TYR A 253 9.96 -26.51 -26.95
N ALA A 254 10.16 -27.66 -26.31
CA ALA A 254 10.04 -28.96 -26.96
C ALA A 254 8.55 -29.26 -27.24
N PRO A 255 8.18 -29.65 -28.47
CA PRO A 255 6.80 -29.97 -28.80
C PRO A 255 6.32 -31.19 -27.99
N THR A 256 5.08 -31.15 -27.49
CA THR A 256 4.43 -32.27 -26.79
C THR A 256 3.38 -33.00 -27.64
N THR A 257 3.27 -32.63 -28.92
CA THR A 257 2.33 -33.19 -29.90
C THR A 257 3.07 -33.66 -31.15
N GLU A 258 2.51 -34.63 -31.88
CA GLU A 258 3.12 -35.17 -33.11
C GLU A 258 3.11 -34.16 -34.27
N LYS A 259 2.10 -33.28 -34.32
CA LYS A 259 1.93 -32.26 -35.34
C LYS A 259 1.76 -30.90 -34.68
N VAL A 260 2.45 -29.90 -35.21
CA VAL A 260 2.38 -28.53 -34.76
C VAL A 260 1.85 -27.61 -35.85
N TYR A 261 1.29 -26.47 -35.46
CA TYR A 261 0.91 -25.42 -36.40
C TYR A 261 2.13 -24.87 -37.15
N ALA A 262 1.92 -24.50 -38.42
CA ALA A 262 2.99 -24.01 -39.29
C ALA A 262 3.56 -22.64 -38.86
N ILE A 263 2.74 -21.81 -38.20
CA ILE A 263 3.14 -20.48 -37.73
C ILE A 263 3.52 -20.58 -36.24
N PRO A 264 4.78 -20.29 -35.86
CA PRO A 264 5.20 -20.32 -34.47
C PRO A 264 4.75 -19.07 -33.70
N LEU A 265 4.73 -19.18 -32.38
CA LEU A 265 4.48 -18.07 -31.46
C LEU A 265 5.80 -17.61 -30.82
N LEU A 266 6.07 -16.30 -30.88
CA LEU A 266 7.22 -15.68 -30.21
C LEU A 266 6.74 -14.76 -29.10
N PHE A 267 7.16 -15.01 -27.86
CA PHE A 267 6.91 -14.13 -26.73
C PHE A 267 8.09 -13.21 -26.45
N ILE A 268 7.78 -11.94 -26.26
CA ILE A 268 8.70 -10.88 -25.86
C ILE A 268 8.20 -10.36 -24.50
N PRO A 269 8.62 -10.98 -23.38
CA PRO A 269 8.19 -10.56 -22.06
C PRO A 269 8.79 -9.19 -21.68
N PRO A 270 8.17 -8.43 -20.75
CA PRO A 270 8.73 -7.19 -20.26
C PRO A 270 10.06 -7.44 -19.52
N TRP A 271 11.07 -6.62 -19.75
CA TRP A 271 12.40 -6.73 -19.12
C TRP A 271 12.44 -6.57 -17.58
N ILE A 272 11.39 -5.99 -16.98
CA ILE A 272 11.29 -5.82 -15.52
C ILE A 272 11.00 -7.15 -14.82
N ASN A 273 10.17 -7.99 -15.43
CA ASN A 273 9.77 -9.29 -14.89
C ASN A 273 10.47 -10.41 -15.66
N LYS A 274 10.88 -11.47 -14.98
CA LYS A 274 11.51 -12.59 -15.66
C LYS A 274 10.50 -13.38 -16.50
N TYR A 275 10.98 -14.01 -17.58
CA TYR A 275 10.13 -14.69 -18.57
C TYR A 275 9.27 -15.82 -17.97
N TYR A 276 9.71 -16.45 -16.88
CA TYR A 276 9.03 -17.57 -16.24
C TYR A 276 7.67 -17.20 -15.62
N VAL A 277 7.26 -15.93 -15.62
CA VAL A 277 5.85 -15.57 -15.35
C VAL A 277 4.88 -16.22 -16.34
N LEU A 278 5.34 -16.49 -17.56
CA LEU A 278 4.59 -17.21 -18.59
C LEU A 278 4.68 -18.74 -18.43
N ASP A 279 5.63 -19.21 -17.62
CA ASP A 279 5.93 -20.61 -17.39
C ASP A 279 6.19 -20.89 -15.91
N MET A 280 5.14 -20.73 -15.09
CA MET A 280 5.23 -20.93 -13.65
C MET A 280 5.26 -22.43 -13.29
N GLN A 281 4.17 -22.98 -12.77
CA GLN A 281 4.02 -24.41 -12.52
C GLN A 281 3.21 -25.06 -13.65
N PRO A 282 3.29 -26.40 -13.84
CA PRO A 282 2.61 -27.07 -14.95
C PRO A 282 1.10 -26.80 -15.06
N HIS A 283 0.41 -26.60 -13.93
CA HIS A 283 -1.03 -26.33 -13.90
C HIS A 283 -1.41 -24.88 -14.23
N ASN A 284 -0.46 -23.93 -14.20
CA ASN A 284 -0.68 -22.51 -14.48
C ASN A 284 0.38 -21.92 -15.44
N SER A 285 0.97 -22.77 -16.28
CA SER A 285 1.93 -22.37 -17.33
C SER A 285 1.20 -22.14 -18.66
N LEU A 286 1.28 -20.91 -19.16
CA LEU A 286 0.76 -20.56 -20.48
C LEU A 286 1.59 -21.23 -21.58
N ILE A 287 2.91 -21.30 -21.40
CA ILE A 287 3.81 -21.94 -22.38
C ILE A 287 3.46 -23.42 -22.52
N LYS A 288 3.34 -24.13 -21.40
CA LYS A 288 2.96 -25.55 -21.41
C LYS A 288 1.62 -25.75 -22.12
N PHE A 289 0.63 -24.94 -21.78
CA PHE A 289 -0.68 -25.01 -22.42
C PHE A 289 -0.58 -24.84 -23.94
N LEU A 290 0.19 -23.86 -24.43
CA LEU A 290 0.32 -23.62 -25.87
C LEU A 290 1.06 -24.75 -26.59
N VAL A 291 2.13 -25.27 -25.98
CA VAL A 291 2.90 -26.40 -26.53
C VAL A 291 2.03 -27.66 -26.59
N ASP A 292 1.23 -27.92 -25.55
CA ASP A 292 0.27 -29.04 -25.49
C ASP A 292 -0.87 -28.90 -26.51
N ASN A 293 -1.19 -27.68 -26.95
CA ASN A 293 -2.15 -27.41 -28.02
C ASN A 293 -1.50 -27.40 -29.42
N GLY A 294 -0.24 -27.80 -29.56
CA GLY A 294 0.43 -27.94 -30.85
C GLY A 294 1.03 -26.66 -31.41
N PHE A 295 1.26 -25.63 -30.60
CA PHE A 295 2.04 -24.46 -31.02
C PHE A 295 3.53 -24.70 -30.83
N THR A 296 4.33 -24.31 -31.83
CA THR A 296 5.76 -24.11 -31.63
C THR A 296 5.96 -22.78 -30.91
N VAL A 297 6.48 -22.81 -29.68
CA VAL A 297 6.62 -21.62 -28.83
C VAL A 297 8.10 -21.25 -28.65
N PHE A 298 8.39 -19.97 -28.87
CA PHE A 298 9.67 -19.33 -28.61
C PHE A 298 9.51 -18.22 -27.57
N VAL A 299 10.47 -18.07 -26.66
CA VAL A 299 10.45 -17.00 -25.65
C VAL A 299 11.82 -16.35 -25.53
N ILE A 300 11.82 -15.01 -25.47
CA ILE A 300 13.00 -14.22 -25.15
C ILE A 300 13.19 -14.18 -23.62
N SER A 301 14.34 -14.67 -23.15
CA SER A 301 14.83 -14.50 -21.79
C SER A 301 15.86 -13.37 -21.77
N TRP A 302 15.55 -12.30 -21.04
CA TRP A 302 16.45 -11.16 -20.87
C TRP A 302 17.57 -11.48 -19.88
N LYS A 303 18.80 -11.08 -20.19
CA LYS A 303 19.91 -11.13 -19.24
C LYS A 303 19.66 -10.08 -18.14
N ASN A 304 19.85 -10.48 -16.87
CA ASN A 304 19.86 -9.52 -15.76
C ASN A 304 21.03 -8.53 -15.94
N PRO A 305 20.80 -7.22 -15.82
CA PRO A 305 21.87 -6.24 -15.96
C PRO A 305 22.94 -6.47 -14.89
N ASP A 306 24.20 -6.44 -15.30
CA ASP A 306 25.37 -6.48 -14.44
C ASP A 306 26.30 -5.29 -14.75
N ALA A 307 27.36 -5.10 -13.97
CA ALA A 307 28.31 -4.00 -14.15
C ALA A 307 28.97 -3.99 -15.54
N SER A 308 29.04 -5.11 -16.25
CA SER A 308 29.59 -5.17 -17.61
C SER A 308 28.63 -4.62 -18.68
N MET A 309 27.39 -4.28 -18.30
CA MET A 309 26.34 -3.76 -19.19
C MET A 309 26.08 -2.25 -18.98
N GLU A 310 26.94 -1.54 -18.23
CA GLU A 310 26.86 -0.08 -18.05
C GLU A 310 26.87 0.65 -19.41
N GLU A 311 27.75 0.28 -20.34
CA GLU A 311 27.84 0.89 -21.68
C GLU A 311 26.62 0.60 -22.58
N ALA A 312 25.96 -0.56 -22.39
CA ALA A 312 24.72 -0.89 -23.09
C ALA A 312 23.57 0.01 -22.66
N THR A 313 23.62 0.54 -21.43
CA THR A 313 22.67 1.54 -20.93
C THR A 313 22.85 2.87 -21.66
N GLU A 314 24.09 3.26 -21.95
CA GLU A 314 24.43 4.53 -22.62
C GLU A 314 24.09 4.53 -24.12
N ARG A 315 24.36 3.43 -24.84
CA ARG A 315 24.04 3.30 -26.27
C ARG A 315 22.53 3.14 -26.52
N THR A 316 21.80 2.54 -25.58
CA THR A 316 20.33 2.51 -25.61
C THR A 316 19.75 3.89 -25.29
N ARG A 317 20.37 4.66 -24.37
CA ARG A 317 20.00 6.06 -24.07
C ARG A 317 20.25 6.99 -25.24
N SER A 318 21.37 6.83 -25.97
CA SER A 318 21.70 7.69 -27.11
C SER A 318 20.74 7.48 -28.28
N ASN A 319 20.27 6.25 -28.50
CA ASN A 319 19.23 5.96 -29.50
C ASN A 319 17.79 6.24 -28.99
N GLN A 320 17.58 6.38 -27.67
CA GLN A 320 16.33 6.92 -27.11
C GLN A 320 16.28 8.46 -27.12
N GLY A 321 17.38 9.13 -27.46
CA GLY A 321 17.53 10.59 -27.47
C GLY A 321 16.72 11.36 -28.53
N ASP A 322 15.98 10.67 -29.41
CA ASP A 322 15.17 11.32 -30.46
C ASP A 322 13.67 10.98 -30.39
N TYR A 323 13.19 10.46 -29.24
CA TYR A 323 11.76 10.35 -28.98
C TYR A 323 11.29 11.55 -28.16
N ARG A 324 11.12 12.72 -28.82
CA ARG A 324 10.31 13.81 -28.25
C ARG A 324 8.87 13.33 -28.15
N LEU A 325 8.48 12.89 -26.95
CA LEU A 325 7.09 12.68 -26.55
C LEU A 325 6.36 14.03 -26.63
N THR A 326 5.69 14.29 -27.75
CA THR A 326 4.61 15.28 -27.76
C THR A 326 3.48 14.75 -26.88
N LYS A 327 3.11 15.53 -25.85
CA LYS A 327 1.98 15.23 -24.96
C LYS A 327 0.73 14.91 -25.81
N GLY A 328 0.19 13.70 -25.67
CA GLY A 328 -1.23 13.44 -26.00
C GLY A 328 -1.59 12.28 -26.94
N GLN A 329 -0.74 11.28 -27.21
CA GLN A 329 -1.16 10.09 -27.98
C GLN A 329 -0.80 8.76 -27.27
N PRO A 330 -1.66 7.72 -27.32
CA PRO A 330 -1.41 6.42 -26.70
C PRO A 330 -0.28 5.66 -27.40
N CYS A 331 0.61 5.07 -26.59
CA CYS A 331 1.80 4.34 -27.00
C CYS A 331 1.49 3.03 -27.75
N TRP A 332 1.21 3.07 -29.05
CA TRP A 332 1.36 1.93 -29.95
C TRP A 332 1.57 2.43 -31.38
N LEU A 333 2.81 2.46 -31.86
CA LEU A 333 3.15 2.45 -33.29
C LEU A 333 4.66 2.27 -33.44
N LEU A 334 5.09 1.01 -33.54
CA LEU A 334 6.42 0.69 -34.08
C LEU A 334 6.42 1.04 -35.56
N HIS A 335 7.30 1.96 -35.93
CA HIS A 335 7.41 2.54 -37.26
C HIS A 335 7.76 1.46 -38.30
N ARG A 336 7.05 1.48 -39.42
CA ARG A 336 7.10 0.56 -40.57
C ARG A 336 8.42 0.56 -41.37
N ARG A 337 9.55 1.01 -40.82
CA ARG A 337 10.80 1.22 -41.58
C ARG A 337 11.95 0.26 -41.31
N ASP A 338 11.89 -0.57 -40.26
CA ASP A 338 12.95 -1.55 -40.00
C ASP A 338 12.62 -2.98 -40.45
N ALA A 339 11.43 -3.20 -41.03
CA ALA A 339 11.04 -4.47 -41.65
C ALA A 339 11.71 -4.72 -43.03
N ALA A 340 12.45 -3.75 -43.58
CA ALA A 340 13.03 -3.84 -44.91
C ALA A 340 14.44 -4.48 -44.95
N LEU A 341 15.11 -4.67 -43.80
CA LEU A 341 16.48 -5.20 -43.76
C LEU A 341 16.57 -6.71 -43.53
N TYR A 342 15.49 -7.38 -43.13
CA TYR A 342 15.45 -8.85 -42.98
C TYR A 342 14.93 -9.59 -44.22
N GLY A 343 14.42 -8.88 -45.24
CA GLY A 343 13.97 -9.47 -46.51
C GLY A 343 15.07 -9.79 -47.52
N ALA A 344 16.31 -9.35 -47.29
CA ALA A 344 17.41 -9.48 -48.27
C ALA A 344 18.38 -10.65 -47.99
N ALA A 345 18.30 -11.30 -46.83
CA ALA A 345 19.19 -12.41 -46.46
C ALA A 345 18.61 -13.81 -46.77
N LEU A 346 17.32 -13.90 -47.10
CA LEU A 346 16.62 -15.18 -47.39
C LEU A 346 16.41 -15.47 -48.89
N SER A 347 16.91 -14.63 -49.81
CA SER A 347 16.72 -14.80 -51.27
C SER A 347 17.99 -15.15 -52.06
N ARG A 348 19.14 -15.40 -51.41
CA ARG A 348 20.39 -15.83 -52.08
C ARG A 348 20.86 -17.25 -51.76
N GLY A 349 20.00 -18.08 -51.17
CA GLY A 349 20.30 -19.50 -50.86
C GLY A 349 19.55 -20.53 -51.72
N GLN A 350 18.78 -20.11 -52.73
CA GLN A 350 18.13 -21.02 -53.67
C GLN A 350 18.23 -20.49 -55.11
N ARG A 351 19.27 -20.96 -55.80
CA ARG A 351 19.47 -21.12 -57.25
C ARG A 351 20.92 -21.62 -57.39
N GLY A 352 21.22 -22.80 -57.92
CA GLY A 352 20.71 -23.29 -59.19
C GLY A 352 21.30 -22.42 -60.28
#